data_AF-A0AAE3C4V1-F1
#
_entry.id   AF-A0AAE3C4V1-F1
#
_cell.length_a   1.000
_cell.length_b   1.000
_cell.length_c   1.000
_cell.angle_alpha   90.00
_cell.angle_beta   90.00
_cell.angle_gamma   90.00
#
_symmetry.space_group_name_H-M   'P 1'
#
loop_
_entity.id
_entity.type
_entity.pdbx_description
1 polymer ?
#
loop_
_entity_poly.entity_id
_entity_poly.type
_entity_poly.pdbx_seq_one_letter_code
_entity_poly.pdbx_strand_id
1 'polypeptide(L)'
;MDVWVASVSVSSPAVFNGLWFVAERYGFVPDRVYLLWNESVVGQLEAVRRAIGFLGETYGRRVEVVADESVRVYEEDIDGFRRKVGELLKSLGGVGRVVVDITPGRKFMSSLMLAAGMEHADHVVYLFLRDLGYADSYLFHIPFSLQKLVDLRALFKGGAPLSGERVKGERVTVKVCRRDLMVFLNSLYLDGRLVHDVRLGGVKLGRFTLKLEGNEVSFNVECNDFCDETHGDFSLVREVILASGMARFSNEEEAFGEVLNEIKRSSRTVYVGFDTNSLVFRVPSRFLEYVRRAYAGMREREPSINFVISGEVINEVSRNVNQKLPVDPKLGDYSNQLTPRARLFMVAQGERRLLDDRNSEVVEAGGDARGDEKIALEYKEFASKKGNVVVFTTDSAAYMAMDSFRRQGLIPVKLNLPSMQGPFRGRWEDARDLLYYLSVVLGEINVSPYRFRGVWRGKSPDDWRRELVELSNFEYSRILELSSKLLAEKGSRG
;
A
#
# COMPACT_ATOMS: atom_id res chain seq x y z
N MET A 1 0.01 31.79 19.19
CA MET A 1 -0.89 31.22 18.18
C MET A 1 -0.03 30.57 17.11
N ASP A 2 -0.26 29.29 16.82
CA ASP A 2 0.50 28.55 15.82
C ASP A 2 -0.16 28.64 14.45
N VAL A 3 0.63 28.93 13.41
CA VAL A 3 0.14 29.23 12.06
C VAL A 3 0.84 28.37 11.02
N TRP A 4 0.05 27.82 10.09
CA TRP A 4 0.55 27.12 8.91
C TRP A 4 0.20 27.90 7.65
N VAL A 5 1.14 28.06 6.73
CA VAL A 5 0.94 28.73 5.44
C VAL A 5 1.39 27.82 4.32
N ALA A 6 0.50 27.55 3.37
CA ALA A 6 0.79 26.71 2.20
C ALA A 6 0.10 27.25 0.95
N SER A 7 0.61 26.92 -0.23
CA SER A 7 -0.13 27.10 -1.48
C SER A 7 -1.00 25.87 -1.78
N VAL A 8 -2.08 26.05 -2.54
CA VAL A 8 -2.92 24.95 -3.01
C VAL A 8 -2.43 24.49 -4.37
N SER A 9 -2.32 23.17 -4.55
CA SER A 9 -1.92 22.54 -5.81
C SER A 9 -3.00 21.62 -6.34
N VAL A 10 -2.78 21.04 -7.52
CA VAL A 10 -3.68 20.05 -8.14
C VAL A 10 -3.79 18.74 -7.35
N SER A 11 -2.87 18.48 -6.41
CA SER A 11 -2.90 17.33 -5.51
C SER A 11 -3.20 17.76 -4.08
N SER A 12 -4.37 17.37 -3.55
CA SER A 12 -4.73 17.63 -2.15
C SER A 12 -3.80 16.92 -1.15
N PRO A 13 -3.36 15.66 -1.36
CA PRO A 13 -2.35 15.04 -0.50
C PRO A 13 -1.02 15.82 -0.44
N ALA A 14 -0.56 16.40 -1.56
CA ALA A 14 0.66 17.20 -1.57
C ALA A 14 0.58 18.46 -0.68
N VAL A 15 -0.62 19.03 -0.52
CA VAL A 15 -0.86 20.19 0.37
C VAL A 15 -1.01 19.76 1.83
N PHE A 16 -1.65 18.62 2.08
CA PHE A 16 -2.05 18.20 3.42
C PHE A 16 -0.99 17.35 4.16
N ASN A 17 -0.21 16.53 3.44
CA ASN A 17 0.69 15.56 4.05
C ASN A 17 1.79 16.22 4.90
N GLY A 18 2.30 17.40 4.50
CA GLY A 18 3.27 18.17 5.29
C GLY A 18 2.70 18.57 6.65
N LEU A 19 1.47 19.09 6.65
CA LEU A 19 0.76 19.49 7.87
C LEU A 19 0.50 18.28 8.78
N TRP A 20 0.01 17.16 8.21
CA TRP A 20 -0.22 15.96 8.99
C TRP A 20 1.09 15.37 9.56
N PHE A 21 2.18 15.45 8.81
CA PHE A 21 3.50 14.99 9.27
C PHE A 21 3.91 15.74 10.53
N VAL A 22 3.80 17.08 10.53
CA VAL A 22 4.23 17.87 11.69
C VAL A 22 3.29 17.71 12.89
N ALA A 23 1.99 17.53 12.65
CA ALA A 23 1.02 17.23 13.70
C ALA A 23 1.35 15.92 14.41
N GLU A 24 1.67 14.88 13.65
CA GLU A 24 1.92 13.55 14.21
C GLU A 24 3.34 13.39 14.76
N ARG A 25 4.36 13.94 14.08
CA ARG A 25 5.76 13.80 14.50
C ARG A 25 6.14 14.76 15.62
N TYR A 26 5.67 16.00 15.55
CA TYR A 26 6.12 17.09 16.44
C TYR A 26 4.99 17.65 17.31
N GLY A 27 3.79 17.08 17.25
CA GLY A 27 2.64 17.60 18.02
C GLY A 27 2.19 19.01 17.57
N PHE A 28 2.62 19.46 16.39
CA PHE A 28 2.28 20.79 15.88
C PHE A 28 0.93 20.74 15.16
N VAL A 29 -0.13 21.19 15.83
CA VAL A 29 -1.45 21.39 15.23
C VAL A 29 -1.75 22.89 15.26
N PRO A 30 -1.83 23.57 14.10
CA PRO A 30 -1.95 25.02 14.05
C PRO A 30 -3.32 25.48 14.53
N ASP A 31 -3.38 26.68 15.10
CA ASP A 31 -4.64 27.38 15.38
C ASP A 31 -5.26 27.91 14.07
N ARG A 32 -4.42 28.27 13.09
CA ARG A 32 -4.85 28.82 11.80
C ARG A 32 -4.02 28.31 10.63
N VAL A 33 -4.68 28.03 9.51
CA VAL A 33 -4.08 27.64 8.24
C VAL A 33 -4.44 28.65 7.15
N TYR A 34 -3.44 29.26 6.51
CA TYR A 34 -3.60 30.10 5.33
C TYR A 34 -3.33 29.28 4.08
N LEU A 35 -4.30 29.23 3.16
CA LEU A 35 -4.19 28.53 1.88
C LEU A 35 -4.17 29.55 0.74
N LEU A 36 -3.02 29.72 0.10
CA LEU A 36 -2.88 30.56 -1.10
C LEU A 36 -3.40 29.78 -2.30
N TRP A 37 -4.45 30.27 -2.96
CA TRP A 37 -5.18 29.51 -3.98
C TRP A 37 -5.47 30.32 -5.25
N ASN A 38 -5.80 29.63 -6.35
CA ASN A 38 -6.25 30.23 -7.60
C ASN A 38 -7.48 29.49 -8.15
N GLU A 39 -8.15 30.05 -9.16
CA GLU A 39 -9.40 29.49 -9.70
C GLU A 39 -9.27 28.04 -10.22
N SER A 40 -8.10 27.65 -10.70
CA SER A 40 -7.89 26.30 -11.27
C SER A 40 -7.89 25.18 -10.22
N VAL A 41 -7.79 25.50 -8.93
CA VAL A 41 -7.66 24.53 -7.83
C VAL A 41 -8.78 24.62 -6.78
N VAL A 42 -9.92 25.26 -7.09
CA VAL A 42 -11.04 25.41 -6.14
C VAL A 42 -11.54 24.05 -5.63
N GLY A 43 -11.61 23.04 -6.50
CA GLY A 43 -12.04 21.69 -6.12
C GLY A 43 -11.10 21.02 -5.11
N GLN A 44 -9.79 21.27 -5.23
CA GLN A 44 -8.73 20.79 -4.33
C GLN A 44 -8.68 21.61 -3.05
N LEU A 45 -8.91 22.93 -3.12
CA LEU A 45 -9.01 23.81 -1.96
C LEU A 45 -10.06 23.28 -1.00
N GLU A 46 -11.27 22.98 -1.48
CA GLU A 46 -12.35 22.47 -0.63
C GLU A 46 -12.05 21.09 -0.04
N ALA A 47 -11.30 20.24 -0.76
CA ALA A 47 -10.85 18.97 -0.21
C ALA A 47 -9.79 19.15 0.89
N VAL A 48 -8.85 20.08 0.70
CA VAL A 48 -7.84 20.40 1.72
C VAL A 48 -8.49 21.03 2.95
N ARG A 49 -9.48 21.92 2.79
CA ARG A 49 -10.23 22.51 3.91
C ARG A 49 -10.91 21.44 4.77
N ARG A 50 -11.55 20.45 4.15
CA ARG A 50 -12.16 19.31 4.87
C ARG A 50 -11.11 18.45 5.55
N ALA A 51 -10.01 18.12 4.86
CA ALA A 51 -8.90 17.37 5.45
C ALA A 51 -8.32 18.06 6.70
N ILE A 52 -8.14 19.39 6.66
CA ILE A 52 -7.72 20.19 7.81
C ILE A 52 -8.77 20.15 8.93
N GLY A 53 -10.06 20.21 8.60
CA GLY A 53 -11.14 20.04 9.56
C GLY A 53 -11.08 18.69 10.28
N PHE A 54 -10.91 17.59 9.52
CA PHE A 54 -10.73 16.26 10.08
C PHE A 54 -9.49 16.16 10.97
N LEU A 55 -8.37 16.77 10.57
CA LEU A 55 -7.18 16.86 11.41
C LEU A 55 -7.49 17.57 12.73
N GLY A 56 -8.15 18.72 12.68
CA GLY A 56 -8.55 19.45 13.87
C GLY A 56 -9.39 18.61 14.83
N GLU A 57 -10.44 17.96 14.32
CA GLU A 57 -11.29 17.04 15.09
C GLU A 57 -10.48 15.90 15.73
N THR A 58 -9.66 15.21 14.93
CA THR A 58 -8.87 14.06 15.36
C THR A 58 -7.86 14.40 16.45
N TYR A 59 -7.32 15.62 16.44
CA TYR A 59 -6.33 16.09 17.43
C TYR A 59 -6.94 17.02 18.49
N GLY A 60 -8.27 17.14 18.57
CA GLY A 60 -8.97 17.93 19.58
C GLY A 60 -8.69 19.44 19.51
N ARG A 61 -8.45 19.97 18.31
CA ARG A 61 -8.10 21.37 18.06
C ARG A 61 -9.04 21.98 17.04
N ARG A 62 -9.50 23.20 17.31
CA ARG A 62 -10.23 23.99 16.31
C ARG A 62 -9.22 24.69 15.40
N VAL A 63 -9.16 24.26 14.14
CA VAL A 63 -8.28 24.87 13.14
C VAL A 63 -9.09 25.83 12.27
N GLU A 64 -8.74 27.11 12.28
CA GLU A 64 -9.34 28.10 11.39
C GLU A 64 -8.65 28.06 10.02
N VAL A 65 -9.41 27.88 8.93
CA VAL A 65 -8.86 27.90 7.57
C VAL A 65 -9.20 29.21 6.87
N VAL A 66 -8.17 30.02 6.58
CA VAL A 66 -8.27 31.26 5.81
C VAL A 66 -7.98 30.94 4.35
N ALA A 67 -9.02 31.04 3.52
CA ALA A 67 -9.00 30.73 2.10
C ALA A 67 -9.94 31.67 1.29
N ASP A 68 -10.18 32.88 1.78
CA ASP A 68 -11.00 33.88 1.09
C ASP A 68 -10.20 34.64 0.02
N GLU A 69 -10.81 35.68 -0.57
CA GLU A 69 -10.21 36.52 -1.61
C GLU A 69 -8.92 37.24 -1.17
N SER A 70 -8.72 37.46 0.15
CA SER A 70 -7.50 38.09 0.66
C SER A 70 -6.25 37.25 0.38
N VAL A 71 -6.38 35.92 0.34
CA VAL A 71 -5.30 34.97 0.07
C VAL A 71 -5.35 34.35 -1.33
N ARG A 72 -6.30 34.79 -2.17
CA ARG A 72 -6.36 34.41 -3.58
C ARG A 72 -5.17 35.00 -4.36
N VAL A 73 -4.61 34.22 -5.28
CA VAL A 73 -3.47 34.59 -6.12
C VAL A 73 -3.74 34.31 -7.60
N TYR A 74 -3.04 35.03 -8.47
CA TYR A 74 -3.09 34.84 -9.92
C TYR A 74 -1.77 34.29 -10.43
N GLU A 75 -1.86 33.24 -11.24
CA GLU A 75 -0.71 32.49 -11.74
C GLU A 75 0.20 33.28 -12.68
N GLU A 76 -0.35 34.32 -13.33
CA GLU A 76 0.35 35.20 -14.26
C GLU A 76 0.95 36.43 -13.56
N ASP A 77 0.52 36.75 -12.33
CA ASP A 77 0.99 37.90 -11.55
C ASP A 77 2.00 37.47 -10.48
N ILE A 78 3.22 37.17 -10.94
CA ILE A 78 4.33 36.73 -10.08
C ILE A 78 4.69 37.81 -9.03
N ASP A 79 4.67 39.08 -9.42
CA ASP A 79 4.98 40.20 -8.53
C ASP A 79 3.90 40.40 -7.46
N GLY A 80 2.63 40.27 -7.85
CA GLY A 80 1.50 40.27 -6.92
C GLY A 80 1.58 39.12 -5.93
N PHE A 81 1.92 37.91 -6.39
CA PHE A 81 2.15 36.77 -5.50
C PHE A 81 3.26 37.06 -4.48
N ARG A 82 4.41 37.57 -4.94
CA ARG A 82 5.54 37.92 -4.06
C ARG A 82 5.13 38.94 -2.99
N ARG A 83 4.47 40.03 -3.38
CA ARG A 83 4.00 41.07 -2.44
C ARG A 83 3.04 40.49 -1.42
N LYS A 84 2.03 39.75 -1.88
CA LYS A 84 1.00 39.16 -1.03
C LYS A 84 1.57 38.19 0.01
N VAL A 85 2.47 37.30 -0.40
CA VAL A 85 3.14 36.37 0.54
C VAL A 85 4.02 37.12 1.55
N GLY A 86 4.80 38.09 1.09
CA GLY A 86 5.66 38.90 1.96
C GLY A 86 4.87 39.67 3.02
N GLU A 87 3.81 40.37 2.60
CA GLU A 87 2.93 41.12 3.50
C GLU A 87 2.21 40.21 4.49
N LEU A 88 1.69 39.06 4.03
CA LEU A 88 1.06 38.07 4.89
C LEU A 88 2.04 37.59 5.97
N LEU A 89 3.21 37.07 5.59
CA LEU A 89 4.16 36.52 6.58
C LEU A 89 4.70 37.60 7.52
N LYS A 90 4.94 38.81 7.03
CA LYS A 90 5.32 39.95 7.87
C LYS A 90 4.24 40.30 8.89
N SER A 91 2.95 40.26 8.50
CA SER A 91 1.83 40.52 9.41
C SER A 91 1.63 39.45 10.48
N LEU A 92 2.08 38.22 10.22
CA LEU A 92 2.03 37.10 11.16
C LEU A 92 3.19 37.08 12.16
N GLY A 93 4.23 37.90 11.93
CA GLY A 93 5.39 38.01 12.81
C GLY A 93 5.00 38.40 14.23
N GLY A 94 5.49 37.66 15.22
CA GLY A 94 5.25 37.93 16.65
C GLY A 94 3.91 37.43 17.21
N VAL A 95 3.03 36.84 16.39
CA VAL A 95 1.73 36.29 16.82
C VAL A 95 1.84 34.85 17.36
N GLY A 96 2.96 34.18 17.05
CA GLY A 96 3.38 32.87 17.54
C GLY A 96 4.21 32.15 16.48
N ARG A 97 4.23 30.81 16.48
CA ARG A 97 5.07 30.04 15.55
C ARG A 97 4.44 30.00 14.16
N VAL A 98 5.17 30.49 13.16
CA VAL A 98 4.76 30.48 11.75
C VAL A 98 5.55 29.42 11.00
N VAL A 99 4.85 28.44 10.44
CA VAL A 99 5.43 27.39 9.59
C VAL A 99 4.94 27.57 8.16
N VAL A 100 5.88 27.69 7.22
CA VAL A 100 5.60 27.82 5.79
C VAL A 100 5.95 26.50 5.09
N ASP A 101 4.96 25.87 4.46
CA ASP A 101 5.17 24.69 3.63
C ASP A 101 5.29 25.07 2.17
N ILE A 102 6.44 24.74 1.57
CA ILE A 102 6.75 25.02 0.18
C ILE A 102 6.60 23.80 -0.74
N THR A 103 6.17 22.65 -0.21
CA THR A 103 5.93 21.43 -0.99
C THR A 103 4.87 21.59 -2.07
N PRO A 104 3.67 22.11 -1.77
CA PRO A 104 2.66 22.27 -2.81
C PRO A 104 2.93 23.52 -3.66
N GLY A 105 2.44 23.48 -4.90
CA GLY A 105 2.41 24.62 -5.81
C GLY A 105 3.35 24.48 -7.00
N ARG A 106 3.29 25.46 -7.91
CA ARG A 106 4.23 25.56 -9.02
C ARG A 106 5.58 26.05 -8.50
N LYS A 107 6.68 25.70 -9.19
CA LYS A 107 8.05 26.00 -8.76
C LYS A 107 8.27 27.46 -8.33
N PHE A 108 7.73 28.43 -9.09
CA PHE A 108 7.88 29.85 -8.73
C PHE A 108 7.17 30.21 -7.42
N MET A 109 6.01 29.61 -7.12
CA MET A 109 5.30 29.81 -5.86
C MET A 109 6.15 29.32 -4.68
N SER A 110 6.66 28.09 -4.78
CA SER A 110 7.56 27.51 -3.78
C SER A 110 8.82 28.37 -3.58
N SER A 111 9.42 28.89 -4.65
CA SER A 111 10.60 29.76 -4.56
C SER A 111 10.30 31.10 -3.86
N LEU A 112 9.17 31.74 -4.16
CA LEU A 112 8.78 33.00 -3.54
C LEU A 112 8.35 32.82 -2.08
N MET A 113 7.64 31.73 -1.77
CA MET A 113 7.31 31.36 -0.39
C MET A 113 8.55 31.00 0.42
N LEU A 114 9.54 30.33 -0.19
CA LEU A 114 10.84 30.09 0.44
C LEU A 114 11.54 31.42 0.75
N ALA A 115 11.64 32.33 -0.22
CA ALA A 115 12.30 33.62 -0.02
C ALA A 115 11.68 34.42 1.14
N ALA A 116 10.35 34.58 1.13
CA ALA A 116 9.64 35.30 2.18
C ALA A 116 9.66 34.55 3.54
N GLY A 117 9.49 33.23 3.51
CA GLY A 117 9.52 32.38 4.71
C GLY A 117 10.87 32.42 5.41
N MET A 118 11.98 32.44 4.65
CA MET A 118 13.32 32.55 5.23
C MET A 118 13.52 33.86 6.00
N GLU A 119 12.83 34.93 5.60
CA GLU A 119 12.90 36.24 6.25
C GLU A 119 11.97 36.34 7.47
N HIS A 120 10.73 35.85 7.35
CA HIS A 120 9.66 36.19 8.29
C HIS A 120 9.06 35.02 9.07
N ALA A 121 9.23 33.77 8.64
CA ALA A 121 8.60 32.61 9.28
C ALA A 121 9.57 31.88 10.22
N ASP A 122 9.06 31.29 11.31
CA ASP A 122 9.85 30.49 12.26
C ASP A 122 10.46 29.26 11.62
N HIS A 123 9.69 28.57 10.77
CA HIS A 123 10.13 27.39 10.03
C HIS A 123 9.70 27.47 8.57
N VAL A 124 10.56 26.98 7.68
CA VAL A 124 10.20 26.74 6.26
C VAL A 124 10.41 25.27 5.98
N VAL A 125 9.34 24.54 5.74
CA VAL A 125 9.37 23.09 5.60
C VAL A 125 9.11 22.65 4.16
N TYR A 126 9.72 21.52 3.82
CA TYR A 126 9.51 20.82 2.56
C TYR A 126 9.44 19.33 2.84
N LEU A 127 8.29 18.72 2.55
CA LEU A 127 8.12 17.27 2.52
C LEU A 127 8.64 16.72 1.19
N PHE A 128 9.84 16.13 1.24
CA PHE A 128 10.44 15.43 0.13
C PHE A 128 9.83 14.04 -0.02
N LEU A 129 9.44 13.67 -1.24
CA LEU A 129 8.96 12.35 -1.62
C LEU A 129 9.89 11.74 -2.67
N ARG A 130 10.47 10.56 -2.37
CA ARG A 130 11.43 9.87 -3.24
C ARG A 130 10.78 9.19 -4.44
N ASP A 131 9.54 8.76 -4.31
CA ASP A 131 8.80 8.01 -5.33
C ASP A 131 7.47 8.71 -5.65
N LEU A 132 7.39 9.27 -6.86
CA LEU A 132 6.20 9.99 -7.33
C LEU A 132 5.01 9.08 -7.62
N GLY A 133 5.17 7.75 -7.65
CA GLY A 133 4.05 6.81 -7.67
C GLY A 133 3.10 6.96 -6.47
N TYR A 134 3.58 7.61 -5.40
CA TYR A 134 2.82 7.93 -4.20
C TYR A 134 2.25 9.36 -4.16
N ALA A 135 2.35 10.16 -5.22
CA ALA A 135 1.96 11.57 -5.21
C ALA A 135 0.48 11.82 -4.82
N ASP A 136 -0.41 10.86 -5.10
CA ASP A 136 -1.83 10.93 -4.76
C ASP A 136 -2.22 10.12 -3.52
N SER A 137 -1.22 9.69 -2.74
CA SER A 137 -1.40 8.94 -1.49
C SER A 137 -1.28 9.85 -0.28
N TYR A 138 -2.08 9.56 0.74
CA TYR A 138 -1.98 10.23 2.03
C TYR A 138 -0.83 9.70 2.87
N LEU A 139 -0.29 10.55 3.73
CA LEU A 139 0.95 10.40 4.49
C LEU A 139 1.23 8.99 5.02
N PHE A 140 0.29 8.41 5.77
CA PHE A 140 0.49 7.12 6.45
C PHE A 140 0.28 5.88 5.57
N HIS A 141 -0.08 6.06 4.31
CA HIS A 141 -0.09 5.01 3.30
C HIS A 141 1.16 5.02 2.41
N ILE A 142 2.04 6.01 2.59
CA ILE A 142 3.36 6.08 1.96
C ILE A 142 4.39 5.54 2.97
N PRO A 143 5.27 4.59 2.59
CA PRO A 143 6.39 4.18 3.45
C PRO A 143 7.21 5.39 3.93
N PHE A 144 7.43 5.53 5.24
CA PHE A 144 8.19 6.66 5.79
C PHE A 144 9.66 6.68 5.34
N SER A 145 10.21 5.55 4.88
CA SER A 145 11.52 5.47 4.22
C SER A 145 11.58 6.20 2.87
N LEU A 146 10.43 6.50 2.25
CA LEU A 146 10.31 7.23 0.99
C LEU A 146 10.04 8.72 1.18
N GLN A 147 9.83 9.19 2.40
CA GLN A 147 9.49 10.58 2.68
C GLN A 147 10.35 11.19 3.78
N LYS A 148 10.65 12.48 3.63
CA LYS A 148 11.46 13.20 4.60
C LYS A 148 11.00 14.65 4.67
N LEU A 149 10.53 15.07 5.84
CA LEU A 149 10.31 16.48 6.09
C LEU A 149 11.67 17.15 6.35
N VAL A 150 11.95 18.22 5.63
CA VAL A 150 13.17 19.03 5.77
C VAL A 150 12.77 20.42 6.24
N ASP A 151 13.35 20.87 7.35
CA ASP A 151 13.28 22.27 7.78
C ASP A 151 14.44 23.04 7.13
N LEU A 152 14.12 23.76 6.06
CA LEU A 152 15.06 24.50 5.25
C LEU A 152 15.61 25.72 5.99
N ARG A 153 14.83 26.33 6.87
CA ARG A 153 15.31 27.49 7.64
C ARG A 153 16.38 27.05 8.63
N ALA A 154 16.12 25.98 9.40
CA ALA A 154 17.11 25.40 10.30
C ALA A 154 18.35 24.93 9.54
N LEU A 155 18.18 24.32 8.36
CA LEU A 155 19.27 23.86 7.50
C LEU A 155 20.19 24.98 6.99
N PHE A 156 19.63 26.11 6.53
CA PHE A 156 20.39 27.16 5.85
C PHE A 156 20.78 28.36 6.72
N LYS A 157 19.95 28.76 7.69
CA LYS A 157 20.22 29.93 8.55
C LYS A 157 20.79 29.57 9.93
N GLY A 158 20.79 28.29 10.29
CA GLY A 158 21.08 27.85 11.65
C GLY A 158 19.92 28.20 12.59
N GLY A 159 19.50 27.26 13.41
CA GLY A 159 18.36 27.41 14.32
C GLY A 159 17.93 26.06 14.88
N ALA A 160 17.10 26.09 15.92
CA ALA A 160 16.49 24.86 16.42
C ALA A 160 15.51 24.32 15.36
N PRO A 161 15.65 23.07 14.91
CA PRO A 161 14.69 22.48 13.99
C PRO A 161 13.32 22.38 14.67
N LEU A 162 12.26 22.31 13.85
CA LEU A 162 10.93 22.01 14.36
C LEU A 162 10.98 20.77 15.26
N SER A 163 10.47 20.92 16.47
CA SER A 163 10.58 19.93 17.54
C SER A 163 9.28 19.86 18.35
N GLY A 164 9.13 18.75 19.05
CA GLY A 164 7.98 18.44 19.89
C GLY A 164 7.86 16.94 20.06
N GLU A 165 6.90 16.52 20.88
CA GLU A 165 6.71 15.13 21.22
C GLU A 165 5.49 14.54 20.50
N ARG A 166 5.68 13.35 19.95
CA ARG A 166 4.59 12.55 19.41
C ARG A 166 3.74 12.03 20.58
N VAL A 167 2.46 12.36 20.55
CA VAL A 167 1.49 11.90 21.57
C VAL A 167 1.10 10.45 21.30
N LYS A 168 1.07 9.61 22.34
CA LYS A 168 0.50 8.26 22.26
C LYS A 168 -0.91 8.28 22.83
N GLY A 169 -1.86 7.67 22.11
CA GLY A 169 -3.22 7.51 22.60
C GLY A 169 -3.35 6.31 23.53
N GLU A 170 -4.58 6.04 23.95
CA GLU A 170 -4.90 4.81 24.67
C GLU A 170 -4.67 3.57 23.80
N ARG A 171 -4.31 2.46 24.43
CA ARG A 171 -4.16 1.16 23.77
C ARG A 171 -5.54 0.59 23.48
N VAL A 172 -5.88 0.51 22.21
CA VAL A 172 -7.17 -0.02 21.75
C VAL A 172 -6.99 -1.24 20.85
N THR A 173 -8.08 -1.98 20.65
CA THR A 173 -8.19 -2.98 19.58
C THR A 173 -8.98 -2.38 18.44
N VAL A 174 -8.41 -2.42 17.23
CA VAL A 174 -9.01 -1.86 16.01
C VAL A 174 -9.05 -2.93 14.92
N LYS A 175 -10.07 -2.87 14.06
CA LYS A 175 -10.11 -3.64 12.81
C LYS A 175 -9.48 -2.81 11.71
N VAL A 176 -8.50 -3.38 11.02
CA VAL A 176 -7.71 -2.70 9.99
C VAL A 176 -7.67 -3.55 8.73
N CYS A 177 -7.75 -2.94 7.55
CA CYS A 177 -7.55 -3.67 6.31
C CYS A 177 -6.06 -3.85 6.02
N ARG A 178 -5.73 -4.73 5.07
CA ARG A 178 -4.35 -4.97 4.61
C ARG A 178 -3.58 -3.69 4.31
N ARG A 179 -4.18 -2.70 3.63
CA ARG A 179 -3.54 -1.41 3.31
C ARG A 179 -3.17 -0.62 4.57
N ASP A 180 -4.01 -0.66 5.59
CA ASP A 180 -3.87 0.11 6.82
C ASP A 180 -2.71 -0.39 7.68
N LEU A 181 -2.20 -1.61 7.44
CA LEU A 181 -0.98 -2.08 8.11
C LEU A 181 0.27 -1.27 7.74
N MET A 182 0.23 -0.46 6.68
CA MET A 182 1.28 0.54 6.43
C MET A 182 1.30 1.62 7.53
N VAL A 183 0.14 2.00 8.08
CA VAL A 183 0.02 2.94 9.21
C VAL A 183 0.72 2.37 10.45
N PHE A 184 0.61 1.06 10.67
CA PHE A 184 1.32 0.36 11.73
C PHE A 184 2.84 0.46 11.54
N LEU A 185 3.37 0.07 10.37
CA LEU A 185 4.82 0.13 10.09
C LEU A 185 5.37 1.55 10.20
N ASN A 186 4.66 2.52 9.65
CA ASN A 186 5.01 3.94 9.73
C ASN A 186 5.00 4.45 11.19
N SER A 187 4.05 3.97 12.01
CA SER A 187 4.02 4.31 13.42
C SER A 187 5.20 3.73 14.20
N LEU A 188 5.66 2.51 13.87
CA LEU A 188 6.86 1.93 14.47
C LEU A 188 8.11 2.72 14.08
N TYR A 189 8.22 3.11 12.82
CA TYR A 189 9.31 3.94 12.32
C TYR A 189 9.39 5.29 13.06
N LEU A 190 8.25 5.97 13.20
CA LEU A 190 8.21 7.24 13.93
C LEU A 190 8.62 7.08 15.39
N ASP A 191 8.36 5.93 16.01
CA ASP A 191 8.82 5.63 17.37
C ASP A 191 10.30 5.22 17.46
N GLY A 192 11.03 5.22 16.34
CA GLY A 192 12.42 4.75 16.27
C GLY A 192 12.56 3.23 16.45
N ARG A 193 11.46 2.48 16.36
CA ARG A 193 11.45 1.02 16.50
C ARG A 193 11.59 0.38 15.12
N LEU A 194 12.81 0.03 14.75
CA LEU A 194 13.11 -0.49 13.40
C LEU A 194 13.24 -2.01 13.33
N VAL A 195 13.46 -2.69 14.46
CA VAL A 195 13.71 -4.14 14.52
C VAL A 195 12.64 -4.79 15.37
N HIS A 196 12.02 -5.85 14.84
CA HIS A 196 10.85 -6.47 15.45
C HIS A 196 10.88 -7.99 15.28
N ASP A 197 10.69 -8.70 16.39
CA ASP A 197 10.43 -10.13 16.36
C ASP A 197 8.96 -10.39 16.00
N VAL A 198 8.72 -11.31 15.08
CA VAL A 198 7.39 -11.83 14.74
C VAL A 198 7.22 -13.19 15.40
N ARG A 199 6.17 -13.35 16.20
CA ARG A 199 5.94 -14.58 16.98
C ARG A 199 4.55 -15.15 16.78
N LEU A 200 4.44 -16.46 16.80
CA LEU A 200 3.20 -17.22 16.93
C LEU A 200 3.16 -17.81 18.35
N GLY A 201 2.31 -17.26 19.22
CA GLY A 201 2.38 -17.57 20.65
C GLY A 201 3.81 -17.37 21.21
N GLY A 202 4.40 -18.45 21.73
CA GLY A 202 5.79 -18.47 22.20
C GLY A 202 6.86 -18.70 21.12
N VAL A 203 6.47 -19.13 19.92
CA VAL A 203 7.39 -19.50 18.84
C VAL A 203 7.81 -18.26 18.07
N LYS A 204 9.12 -18.04 17.93
CA LYS A 204 9.66 -16.94 17.12
C LYS A 204 9.75 -17.36 15.65
N LEU A 205 8.88 -16.80 14.81
CA LEU A 205 8.84 -17.08 13.37
C LEU A 205 10.04 -16.46 12.65
N GLY A 206 10.37 -15.23 13.03
CA GLY A 206 11.46 -14.49 12.43
C GLY A 206 11.58 -13.08 12.98
N ARG A 207 12.42 -12.28 12.32
CA ARG A 207 12.69 -10.90 12.68
C ARG A 207 12.71 -10.03 11.44
N PHE A 208 11.89 -8.99 11.39
CA PHE A 208 11.99 -7.97 10.35
C PHE A 208 12.74 -6.74 10.83
N THR A 209 13.47 -6.12 9.90
CA THR A 209 14.23 -4.89 10.11
C THR A 209 13.84 -3.88 9.03
N LEU A 210 13.22 -2.77 9.43
CA LEU A 210 12.90 -1.64 8.58
C LEU A 210 14.15 -0.78 8.37
N LYS A 211 14.58 -0.57 7.13
CA LYS A 211 15.68 0.36 6.84
C LYS A 211 15.18 1.79 6.71
N LEU A 212 16.04 2.73 7.13
CA LEU A 212 15.74 4.16 7.11
C LEU A 212 15.69 4.74 5.70
N GLU A 213 16.43 4.16 4.76
CA GLU A 213 16.55 4.65 3.38
C GLU A 213 16.24 3.55 2.37
N GLY A 214 15.77 3.95 1.18
CA GLY A 214 15.65 3.06 0.02
C GLY A 214 14.41 2.16 -0.01
N ASN A 215 13.42 2.40 0.85
CA ASN A 215 12.23 1.55 0.97
C ASN A 215 12.56 0.07 1.11
N GLU A 216 13.56 -0.26 1.94
CA GLU A 216 14.02 -1.63 2.10
C GLU A 216 13.61 -2.19 3.47
N VAL A 217 13.26 -3.46 3.48
CA VAL A 217 13.06 -4.28 4.68
C VAL A 217 13.80 -5.60 4.50
N SER A 218 14.33 -6.15 5.60
CA SER A 218 14.81 -7.53 5.62
C SER A 218 14.00 -8.35 6.61
N PHE A 219 13.67 -9.59 6.28
CA PHE A 219 13.06 -10.57 7.18
C PHE A 219 13.94 -11.81 7.30
N ASN A 220 14.44 -12.06 8.50
CA ASN A 220 15.19 -13.27 8.82
C ASN A 220 14.24 -14.30 9.40
N VAL A 221 14.11 -15.44 8.74
CA VAL A 221 13.36 -16.58 9.30
C VAL A 221 14.21 -17.23 10.38
N GLU A 222 13.63 -17.43 11.56
CA GLU A 222 14.30 -18.01 12.72
C GLU A 222 13.57 -19.23 13.29
N CYS A 223 12.40 -19.57 12.74
CA CYS A 223 11.70 -20.81 13.04
C CYS A 223 12.05 -21.88 12.02
N ASN A 224 12.25 -23.11 12.50
CA ASN A 224 12.45 -24.27 11.64
C ASN A 224 11.42 -25.38 11.90
N ASP A 225 10.56 -25.23 12.93
CA ASP A 225 9.60 -26.27 13.28
C ASP A 225 8.45 -25.73 14.16
N PHE A 226 7.23 -25.89 13.66
CA PHE A 226 5.98 -25.95 14.41
C PHE A 226 4.96 -26.65 13.51
N CYS A 227 4.01 -27.37 14.11
CA CYS A 227 2.93 -28.03 13.39
C CYS A 227 1.74 -28.22 14.31
N ASP A 228 0.62 -27.62 13.95
CA ASP A 228 -0.67 -27.86 14.60
C ASP A 228 -1.84 -27.60 13.64
N GLU A 229 -3.01 -28.14 13.98
CA GLU A 229 -4.20 -28.03 13.13
C GLU A 229 -4.74 -26.59 12.99
N THR A 230 -4.44 -25.71 13.95
CA THR A 230 -5.02 -24.37 14.06
C THR A 230 -4.22 -23.32 13.29
N HIS A 231 -2.90 -23.42 13.36
CA HIS A 231 -1.93 -22.50 12.79
C HIS A 231 -1.20 -23.08 11.57
N GLY A 232 -1.27 -24.39 11.37
CA GLY A 232 -0.64 -25.10 10.27
C GLY A 232 0.81 -25.42 10.58
N ASP A 233 1.67 -25.32 9.57
CA ASP A 233 3.08 -25.70 9.69
C ASP A 233 4.03 -24.67 9.07
N PHE A 234 5.32 -24.95 9.17
CA PHE A 234 6.37 -24.11 8.62
C PHE A 234 6.36 -24.00 7.07
N SER A 235 5.77 -24.97 6.36
CA SER A 235 5.64 -24.88 4.90
C SER A 235 4.72 -23.71 4.50
N LEU A 236 3.65 -23.45 5.28
CA LEU A 236 2.79 -22.30 5.05
C LEU A 236 3.50 -20.97 5.29
N VAL A 237 4.44 -20.91 6.25
CA VAL A 237 5.26 -19.71 6.45
C VAL A 237 6.09 -19.40 5.21
N ARG A 238 6.67 -20.42 4.57
CA ARG A 238 7.42 -20.27 3.32
C ARG A 238 6.54 -19.74 2.18
N GLU A 239 5.33 -20.28 2.04
CA GLU A 239 4.37 -19.83 1.04
C GLU A 239 3.91 -18.38 1.29
N VAL A 240 3.69 -18.01 2.55
CA VAL A 240 3.35 -16.63 2.95
C VAL A 240 4.50 -15.66 2.64
N ILE A 241 5.76 -16.05 2.87
CA ILE A 241 6.92 -15.22 2.51
C ILE A 241 6.95 -14.98 0.99
N LEU A 242 6.62 -16.00 0.18
CA LEU A 242 6.53 -15.84 -1.27
C LEU A 242 5.34 -14.98 -1.70
N ALA A 243 4.15 -15.23 -1.16
CA ALA A 243 2.93 -14.49 -1.47
C ALA A 243 2.99 -13.01 -1.02
N SER A 244 3.70 -12.72 0.06
CA SER A 244 3.93 -11.35 0.53
C SER A 244 4.85 -10.53 -0.37
N GLY A 245 5.62 -11.17 -1.26
CA GLY A 245 6.65 -10.51 -2.07
C GLY A 245 8.01 -10.40 -1.38
N MET A 246 8.12 -10.78 -0.10
CA MET A 246 9.39 -10.82 0.63
C MET A 246 10.39 -11.78 -0.02
N ALA A 247 9.93 -12.92 -0.52
CA ALA A 247 10.67 -13.73 -1.48
C ALA A 247 10.19 -13.43 -2.90
N ARG A 248 11.14 -13.34 -3.84
CA ARG A 248 10.86 -13.10 -5.26
C ARG A 248 11.28 -14.29 -6.10
N PHE A 249 10.53 -14.57 -7.16
CA PHE A 249 10.95 -15.56 -8.14
C PHE A 249 12.30 -15.15 -8.73
N SER A 250 13.19 -16.13 -8.92
CA SER A 250 14.57 -15.83 -9.34
C SER A 250 14.65 -15.23 -10.74
N ASN A 251 13.63 -15.47 -11.57
CA ASN A 251 13.49 -14.91 -12.92
C ASN A 251 12.30 -13.94 -13.03
N GLU A 252 11.83 -13.32 -11.94
CA GLU A 252 10.63 -12.47 -11.95
C GLU A 252 10.70 -11.33 -12.97
N GLU A 253 11.76 -10.52 -12.95
CA GLU A 253 11.87 -9.35 -13.83
C GLU A 253 12.02 -9.73 -15.31
N GLU A 254 12.73 -10.83 -15.58
CA GLU A 254 12.87 -11.40 -16.92
C GLU A 254 11.52 -11.89 -17.43
N ALA A 255 10.84 -12.75 -16.66
CA ALA A 255 9.54 -13.31 -17.02
C ALA A 255 8.49 -12.20 -17.24
N PHE A 256 8.40 -11.23 -16.35
CA PHE A 256 7.45 -10.12 -16.51
C PHE A 256 7.81 -9.22 -17.69
N GLY A 257 9.10 -8.97 -17.92
CA GLY A 257 9.59 -8.22 -19.07
C GLY A 257 9.28 -8.92 -20.40
N GLU A 258 9.43 -10.24 -20.47
CA GLU A 258 9.06 -11.05 -21.64
C GLU A 258 7.58 -10.95 -21.97
N VAL A 259 6.71 -11.11 -20.97
CA VAL A 259 5.25 -10.97 -21.18
C VAL A 259 4.89 -9.56 -21.64
N LEU A 260 5.48 -8.53 -21.04
CA LEU A 260 5.27 -7.14 -21.45
C LEU A 260 5.75 -6.89 -22.88
N ASN A 261 6.86 -7.50 -23.29
CA ASN A 261 7.36 -7.42 -24.67
C ASN A 261 6.45 -8.16 -25.66
N GLU A 262 5.91 -9.32 -25.28
CA GLU A 262 4.95 -10.08 -26.10
C GLU A 262 3.67 -9.25 -26.32
N ILE A 263 3.14 -8.62 -25.27
CA ILE A 263 1.98 -7.70 -25.37
C ILE A 263 2.24 -6.57 -26.37
N LYS A 264 3.47 -6.05 -26.44
CA LYS A 264 3.84 -4.94 -27.34
C LYS A 264 4.08 -5.36 -28.77
N ARG A 265 4.68 -6.54 -28.98
CA ARG A 265 5.21 -6.96 -30.28
C ARG A 265 4.29 -7.88 -31.04
N SER A 266 3.38 -8.59 -30.35
CA SER A 266 2.54 -9.58 -31.00
C SER A 266 1.59 -8.93 -32.00
N SER A 267 1.45 -9.57 -33.16
CA SER A 267 0.48 -9.22 -34.18
C SER A 267 -0.95 -9.66 -33.82
N ARG A 268 -1.09 -10.57 -32.85
CA ARG A 268 -2.37 -11.03 -32.30
C ARG A 268 -2.57 -10.41 -30.92
N THR A 269 -3.82 -10.18 -30.54
CA THR A 269 -4.16 -9.78 -29.16
C THR A 269 -3.58 -10.78 -28.17
N VAL A 270 -2.88 -10.28 -27.16
CA VAL A 270 -2.31 -11.09 -26.08
C VAL A 270 -3.20 -11.00 -24.84
N TYR A 271 -3.51 -12.16 -24.29
CA TYR A 271 -4.22 -12.34 -23.03
C TYR A 271 -3.27 -12.95 -22.00
N VAL A 272 -3.35 -12.49 -20.76
CA VAL A 272 -2.54 -13.00 -19.65
C VAL A 272 -3.42 -13.89 -18.77
N GLY A 273 -3.00 -15.15 -18.62
CA GLY A 273 -3.63 -16.14 -17.75
C GLY A 273 -2.70 -16.59 -16.62
N PHE A 274 -3.28 -17.32 -15.67
CA PHE A 274 -2.58 -17.76 -14.46
C PHE A 274 -3.01 -19.17 -14.09
N ASP A 275 -2.10 -19.98 -13.55
CA ASP A 275 -2.44 -21.20 -12.83
C ASP A 275 -2.90 -20.89 -11.39
N THR A 276 -3.40 -21.90 -10.69
CA THR A 276 -3.90 -21.77 -9.32
C THR A 276 -2.81 -21.29 -8.34
N ASN A 277 -1.59 -21.81 -8.46
CA ASN A 277 -0.47 -21.42 -7.58
C ASN A 277 -0.03 -19.97 -7.82
N SER A 278 -0.10 -19.47 -9.05
CA SER A 278 0.19 -18.08 -9.39
C SER A 278 -0.78 -17.12 -8.70
N LEU A 279 -2.05 -17.52 -8.52
CA LEU A 279 -3.00 -16.74 -7.72
C LEU A 279 -2.63 -16.77 -6.22
N VAL A 280 -2.24 -17.93 -5.69
CA VAL A 280 -1.78 -18.05 -4.29
C VAL A 280 -0.57 -17.15 -4.03
N PHE A 281 0.39 -17.13 -4.95
CA PHE A 281 1.62 -16.32 -4.84
C PHE A 281 1.50 -14.90 -5.40
N ARG A 282 0.28 -14.47 -5.71
CA ARG A 282 -0.05 -13.08 -6.10
C ARG A 282 0.69 -12.57 -7.33
N VAL A 283 0.96 -13.47 -8.26
CA VAL A 283 1.57 -13.13 -9.56
C VAL A 283 0.76 -12.05 -10.30
N PRO A 284 -0.59 -12.06 -10.32
CA PRO A 284 -1.36 -11.00 -10.99
C PRO A 284 -1.05 -9.59 -10.46
N SER A 285 -1.16 -9.39 -9.13
CA SER A 285 -0.81 -8.11 -8.50
C SER A 285 0.63 -7.70 -8.76
N ARG A 286 1.58 -8.65 -8.67
CA ARG A 286 3.02 -8.39 -8.85
C ARG A 286 3.33 -7.99 -10.29
N PHE A 287 2.72 -8.64 -11.27
CA PHE A 287 2.87 -8.30 -12.68
C PHE A 287 2.29 -6.91 -12.98
N LEU A 288 1.09 -6.60 -12.47
CA LEU A 288 0.49 -5.26 -12.61
C LEU A 288 1.36 -4.17 -11.96
N GLU A 289 1.94 -4.46 -10.80
CA GLU A 289 2.86 -3.54 -10.15
C GLU A 289 4.14 -3.33 -10.97
N TYR A 290 4.72 -4.39 -11.52
CA TYR A 290 5.86 -4.31 -12.44
C TYR A 290 5.54 -3.42 -13.64
N VAL A 291 4.38 -3.61 -14.28
CA VAL A 291 3.95 -2.79 -15.42
C VAL A 291 3.81 -1.32 -15.01
N ARG A 292 3.12 -1.01 -13.91
CA ARG A 292 3.00 0.39 -13.43
C ARG A 292 4.35 1.05 -13.21
N ARG A 293 5.31 0.35 -12.62
CA ARG A 293 6.66 0.89 -12.40
C ARG A 293 7.43 1.07 -13.69
N ALA A 294 7.32 0.12 -14.62
CA ALA A 294 7.96 0.22 -15.93
C ALA A 294 7.47 1.45 -16.71
N TYR A 295 6.27 1.96 -16.40
CA TYR A 295 5.68 3.15 -17.04
C TYR A 295 5.64 4.40 -16.14
N ALA A 296 6.12 4.30 -14.90
CA ALA A 296 6.09 5.42 -13.96
C ALA A 296 6.98 6.57 -14.48
N GLY A 297 6.37 7.73 -14.71
CA GLY A 297 7.07 8.91 -15.22
C GLY A 297 7.39 8.89 -16.73
N MET A 298 6.95 7.86 -17.46
CA MET A 298 7.03 7.84 -18.92
C MET A 298 5.92 8.70 -19.54
N ARG A 299 6.18 9.26 -20.72
CA ARG A 299 5.13 9.90 -21.54
C ARG A 299 4.19 8.89 -22.18
N GLU A 300 4.65 7.65 -22.34
CA GLU A 300 3.85 6.55 -22.88
C GLU A 300 2.75 6.17 -21.90
N ARG A 301 1.57 5.85 -22.43
CA ARG A 301 0.47 5.33 -21.62
C ARG A 301 0.77 3.89 -21.22
N GLU A 302 0.43 3.54 -19.98
CA GLU A 302 0.41 2.15 -19.50
C GLU A 302 -0.40 1.29 -20.49
N PRO A 303 0.12 0.13 -20.92
CA PRO A 303 -0.59 -0.73 -21.87
C PRO A 303 -1.83 -1.32 -21.21
N SER A 304 -2.91 -1.41 -21.98
CA SER A 304 -4.09 -2.16 -21.55
C SER A 304 -3.78 -3.66 -21.60
N ILE A 305 -3.93 -4.35 -20.48
CA ILE A 305 -3.66 -5.78 -20.36
C ILE A 305 -5.00 -6.52 -20.36
N ASN A 306 -5.16 -7.48 -21.27
CA ASN A 306 -6.32 -8.36 -21.29
C ASN A 306 -6.03 -9.58 -20.43
N PHE A 307 -6.98 -9.96 -19.57
CA PHE A 307 -6.84 -11.12 -18.70
C PHE A 307 -7.79 -12.23 -19.13
N VAL A 308 -7.37 -13.47 -18.95
CA VAL A 308 -8.20 -14.66 -19.12
C VAL A 308 -7.96 -15.61 -17.95
N ILE A 309 -9.01 -16.26 -17.45
CA ILE A 309 -8.93 -17.22 -16.36
C ILE A 309 -9.65 -18.52 -16.73
N SER A 310 -8.99 -19.64 -16.44
CA SER A 310 -9.55 -20.98 -16.60
C SER A 310 -10.65 -21.25 -15.56
N GLY A 311 -11.74 -21.88 -16.01
CA GLY A 311 -12.82 -22.36 -15.14
C GLY A 311 -12.33 -23.41 -14.14
N GLU A 312 -11.37 -24.25 -14.52
CA GLU A 312 -10.74 -25.19 -13.57
C GLU A 312 -9.94 -24.48 -12.48
N VAL A 313 -9.21 -23.39 -12.79
CA VAL A 313 -8.55 -22.55 -11.76
C VAL A 313 -9.58 -21.97 -10.78
N ILE A 314 -10.71 -21.47 -11.30
CA ILE A 314 -11.83 -20.99 -10.48
C ILE A 314 -12.35 -22.09 -9.54
N ASN A 315 -12.51 -23.31 -10.06
CA ASN A 315 -12.99 -24.46 -9.30
C ASN A 315 -12.00 -24.88 -8.22
N GLU A 316 -10.70 -24.90 -8.52
CA GLU A 316 -9.65 -25.24 -7.55
C GLU A 316 -9.59 -24.24 -6.41
N VAL A 317 -9.61 -22.95 -6.70
CA VAL A 317 -9.67 -21.91 -5.66
C VAL A 317 -10.92 -22.10 -4.81
N SER A 318 -12.09 -22.28 -5.44
CA SER A 318 -13.37 -22.43 -4.74
C SER A 318 -13.42 -23.68 -3.86
N ARG A 319 -12.84 -24.80 -4.31
CA ARG A 319 -12.77 -26.04 -3.51
C ARG A 319 -11.90 -25.85 -2.25
N ASN A 320 -10.78 -25.15 -2.37
CA ASN A 320 -9.83 -25.00 -1.27
C ASN A 320 -10.28 -23.96 -0.23
N VAL A 321 -10.94 -22.86 -0.63
CA VAL A 321 -11.42 -21.83 0.33
C VAL A 321 -12.54 -22.32 1.26
N ASN A 322 -13.18 -23.45 0.95
CA ASN A 322 -14.32 -23.96 1.73
C ASN A 322 -13.93 -24.97 2.82
N GLN A 323 -12.64 -25.30 2.97
CA GLN A 323 -12.21 -26.26 3.98
C GLN A 323 -12.19 -25.60 5.37
N LYS A 324 -12.88 -26.23 6.33
CA LYS A 324 -13.02 -25.73 7.70
C LYS A 324 -12.46 -26.72 8.71
N LEU A 325 -11.97 -26.17 9.82
CA LEU A 325 -11.70 -26.90 11.05
C LEU A 325 -13.01 -27.45 11.63
N PRO A 326 -12.94 -28.57 12.37
CA PRO A 326 -14.12 -29.15 13.00
C PRO A 326 -14.75 -28.20 14.03
N VAL A 327 -16.02 -28.45 14.34
CA VAL A 327 -16.70 -27.82 15.47
C VAL A 327 -16.21 -28.50 16.75
N ASP A 328 -15.15 -27.95 17.35
CA ASP A 328 -14.60 -28.42 18.64
C ASP A 328 -14.44 -27.23 19.61
N PRO A 329 -15.01 -27.26 20.83
CA PRO A 329 -14.79 -26.25 21.85
C PRO A 329 -13.32 -26.02 22.24
N LYS A 330 -12.46 -27.05 22.13
CA LYS A 330 -11.02 -26.96 22.43
C LYS A 330 -10.28 -26.01 21.49
N LEU A 331 -10.81 -25.83 20.27
CA LEU A 331 -10.27 -24.89 19.28
C LEU A 331 -10.62 -23.43 19.59
N GLY A 332 -11.48 -23.16 20.58
CA GLY A 332 -11.80 -21.79 21.00
C GLY A 332 -12.36 -20.93 19.88
N ASP A 333 -11.63 -19.87 19.50
CA ASP A 333 -12.01 -18.96 18.40
C ASP A 333 -11.83 -19.57 17.00
N TYR A 334 -11.10 -20.69 16.89
CA TYR A 334 -10.83 -21.39 15.63
C TYR A 334 -11.85 -22.48 15.29
N SER A 335 -12.74 -22.80 16.22
CA SER A 335 -13.84 -23.75 16.00
C SER A 335 -14.68 -23.33 14.79
N ASN A 336 -14.89 -24.25 13.83
CA ASN A 336 -15.63 -23.99 12.58
C ASN A 336 -15.06 -22.84 11.70
N GLN A 337 -13.79 -22.49 11.88
CA GLN A 337 -13.09 -21.52 11.03
C GLN A 337 -12.40 -22.21 9.85
N LEU A 338 -11.98 -21.44 8.85
CA LEU A 338 -11.18 -21.96 7.74
C LEU A 338 -9.91 -22.66 8.24
N THR A 339 -9.50 -23.74 7.58
CA THR A 339 -8.19 -24.36 7.84
C THR A 339 -7.06 -23.41 7.42
N PRO A 340 -5.84 -23.53 7.99
CA PRO A 340 -4.70 -22.71 7.57
C PRO A 340 -4.48 -22.68 6.05
N ARG A 341 -4.61 -23.83 5.38
CA ARG A 341 -4.53 -23.92 3.91
C ARG A 341 -5.67 -23.16 3.22
N ALA A 342 -6.91 -23.31 3.68
CA ALA A 342 -8.04 -22.55 3.14
C ALA A 342 -7.86 -21.03 3.30
N ARG A 343 -7.29 -20.58 4.43
CA ARG A 343 -6.97 -19.17 4.67
C ARG A 343 -5.91 -18.64 3.68
N LEU A 344 -4.93 -19.45 3.30
CA LEU A 344 -4.01 -19.10 2.22
C LEU A 344 -4.73 -18.97 0.87
N PHE A 345 -5.67 -19.86 0.57
CA PHE A 345 -6.48 -19.77 -0.65
C PHE A 345 -7.43 -18.57 -0.68
N MET A 346 -7.75 -17.95 0.48
CA MET A 346 -8.44 -16.65 0.50
C MET A 346 -7.60 -15.55 -0.18
N VAL A 347 -6.27 -15.67 -0.17
CA VAL A 347 -5.37 -14.78 -0.93
C VAL A 347 -5.60 -14.96 -2.43
N ALA A 348 -5.63 -16.21 -2.92
CA ALA A 348 -5.92 -16.51 -4.32
C ALA A 348 -7.32 -16.00 -4.74
N GLN A 349 -8.31 -16.08 -3.84
CA GLN A 349 -9.64 -15.50 -4.08
C GLN A 349 -9.61 -13.96 -4.14
N GLY A 350 -8.70 -13.30 -3.42
CA GLY A 350 -8.43 -11.87 -3.56
C GLY A 350 -7.86 -11.51 -4.95
N GLU A 351 -6.86 -12.26 -5.42
CA GLU A 351 -6.27 -12.05 -6.75
C GLU A 351 -7.26 -12.36 -7.88
N ARG A 352 -8.14 -13.36 -7.71
CA ARG A 352 -9.23 -13.59 -8.65
C ARG A 352 -10.16 -12.38 -8.74
N ARG A 353 -10.58 -11.81 -7.61
CA ARG A 353 -11.44 -10.61 -7.62
C ARG A 353 -10.76 -9.42 -8.32
N LEU A 354 -9.45 -9.26 -8.13
CA LEU A 354 -8.67 -8.26 -8.87
C LEU A 354 -8.73 -8.48 -10.39
N LEU A 355 -8.73 -9.74 -10.84
CA LEU A 355 -8.89 -10.07 -12.26
C LEU A 355 -10.33 -9.80 -12.74
N ASP A 356 -11.33 -10.16 -11.94
CA ASP A 356 -12.75 -9.90 -12.24
C ASP A 356 -13.03 -8.39 -12.36
N ASP A 357 -12.50 -7.57 -11.45
CA ASP A 357 -12.57 -6.09 -11.48
C ASP A 357 -11.88 -5.49 -12.72
N ARG A 358 -11.00 -6.27 -13.37
CA ARG A 358 -10.32 -5.92 -14.62
C ARG A 358 -10.96 -6.58 -15.85
N ASN A 359 -12.18 -7.07 -15.71
CA ASN A 359 -12.96 -7.71 -16.77
C ASN A 359 -12.21 -8.89 -17.40
N SER A 360 -11.60 -9.75 -16.58
CA SER A 360 -11.03 -11.00 -17.06
C SER A 360 -12.09 -11.85 -17.78
N GLU A 361 -11.70 -12.46 -18.88
CA GLU A 361 -12.57 -13.41 -19.57
C GLU A 361 -12.45 -14.79 -18.91
N VAL A 362 -13.58 -15.47 -18.71
CA VAL A 362 -13.59 -16.85 -18.21
C VAL A 362 -13.67 -17.80 -19.40
N VAL A 363 -12.84 -18.84 -19.40
CA VAL A 363 -12.92 -19.95 -20.36
C VAL A 363 -13.24 -21.25 -19.66
N GLU A 364 -14.21 -21.97 -20.20
CA GLU A 364 -14.57 -23.32 -19.80
C GLU A 364 -14.51 -24.22 -21.04
N ALA A 365 -13.84 -25.36 -20.91
CA ALA A 365 -13.76 -26.37 -21.94
C ALA A 365 -14.67 -27.55 -21.56
N GLY A 366 -15.36 -28.11 -22.55
CA GLY A 366 -16.08 -29.37 -22.37
C GLY A 366 -15.11 -30.54 -22.19
N GLY A 367 -15.50 -31.54 -21.40
CA GLY A 367 -14.76 -32.79 -21.24
C GLY A 367 -14.49 -33.21 -19.78
N ASP A 368 -13.90 -34.39 -19.62
CA ASP A 368 -13.69 -35.03 -18.31
C ASP A 368 -12.29 -34.77 -17.69
N ALA A 369 -11.44 -34.00 -18.38
CA ALA A 369 -10.11 -33.63 -17.89
C ALA A 369 -10.21 -32.88 -16.54
N ARG A 370 -9.16 -32.95 -15.70
CA ARG A 370 -9.11 -32.28 -14.40
C ARG A 370 -7.73 -31.72 -14.10
N GLY A 371 -7.66 -30.72 -13.21
CA GLY A 371 -6.41 -30.08 -12.80
C GLY A 371 -5.64 -29.46 -13.98
N ASP A 372 -4.30 -29.56 -13.94
CA ASP A 372 -3.39 -28.93 -14.91
C ASP A 372 -3.71 -29.23 -16.38
N GLU A 373 -4.14 -30.46 -16.68
CA GLU A 373 -4.50 -30.85 -18.05
C GLU A 373 -5.71 -30.05 -18.55
N LYS A 374 -6.74 -29.90 -17.70
CA LYS A 374 -7.92 -29.12 -18.05
C LYS A 374 -7.60 -27.63 -18.16
N ILE A 375 -6.77 -27.10 -17.26
CA ILE A 375 -6.29 -25.71 -17.34
C ILE A 375 -5.61 -25.46 -18.70
N ALA A 376 -4.72 -26.36 -19.12
CA ALA A 376 -4.03 -26.25 -20.40
C ALA A 376 -4.99 -26.33 -21.60
N LEU A 377 -5.97 -27.25 -21.57
CA LEU A 377 -6.99 -27.38 -22.62
C LEU A 377 -7.88 -26.14 -22.74
N GLU A 378 -8.32 -25.57 -21.62
CA GLU A 378 -9.14 -24.35 -21.57
C GLU A 378 -8.41 -23.15 -22.17
N TYR A 379 -7.17 -22.89 -21.73
CA TYR A 379 -6.39 -21.79 -22.31
C TYR A 379 -6.04 -22.01 -23.78
N LYS A 380 -5.75 -23.24 -24.20
CA LYS A 380 -5.53 -23.60 -25.60
C LYS A 380 -6.79 -23.32 -26.44
N GLU A 381 -7.97 -23.72 -25.96
CA GLU A 381 -9.22 -23.48 -26.65
C GLU A 381 -9.47 -21.97 -26.81
N PHE A 382 -9.24 -21.18 -25.77
CA PHE A 382 -9.33 -19.73 -25.84
C PHE A 382 -8.34 -19.15 -26.85
N ALA A 383 -7.08 -19.61 -26.81
CA ALA A 383 -6.02 -19.11 -27.67
C ALA A 383 -6.30 -19.36 -29.17
N SER A 384 -6.93 -20.51 -29.47
CA SER A 384 -7.35 -20.84 -30.83
C SER A 384 -8.44 -19.89 -31.38
N LYS A 385 -9.25 -19.29 -30.50
CA LYS A 385 -10.41 -18.46 -30.88
C LYS A 385 -10.14 -16.96 -30.85
N LYS A 386 -9.42 -16.44 -29.84
CA LYS A 386 -9.35 -15.00 -29.55
C LYS A 386 -7.99 -14.34 -29.69
N GLY A 387 -6.90 -15.05 -29.43
CA GLY A 387 -5.57 -14.42 -29.38
C GLY A 387 -4.50 -15.32 -28.82
N ASN A 388 -3.29 -14.82 -28.61
CA ASN A 388 -2.29 -15.57 -27.85
C ASN A 388 -2.64 -15.51 -26.37
N VAL A 389 -2.44 -16.60 -25.64
CA VAL A 389 -2.62 -16.67 -24.19
C VAL A 389 -1.27 -16.95 -23.55
N VAL A 390 -0.75 -16.00 -22.78
CA VAL A 390 0.47 -16.16 -22.01
C VAL A 390 0.08 -16.56 -20.59
N VAL A 391 0.55 -17.71 -20.11
CA VAL A 391 0.14 -18.25 -18.80
C VAL A 391 1.32 -18.34 -17.85
N PHE A 392 1.23 -17.63 -16.71
CA PHE A 392 2.19 -17.80 -15.64
C PHE A 392 1.91 -19.08 -14.85
N THR A 393 2.98 -19.81 -14.55
CA THR A 393 2.93 -20.99 -13.67
C THR A 393 4.20 -21.15 -12.87
N THR A 394 4.08 -21.68 -11.65
CA THR A 394 5.21 -22.14 -10.85
C THR A 394 5.45 -23.64 -10.94
N ASP A 395 4.50 -24.39 -11.52
CA ASP A 395 4.55 -25.86 -11.58
C ASP A 395 5.23 -26.32 -12.89
N SER A 396 6.15 -27.27 -12.77
CA SER A 396 6.83 -27.85 -13.91
C SER A 396 5.90 -28.75 -14.74
N ALA A 397 4.97 -29.46 -14.10
CA ALA A 397 3.99 -30.31 -14.77
C ALA A 397 3.00 -29.46 -15.58
N ALA A 398 2.43 -28.43 -14.95
CA ALA A 398 1.56 -27.47 -15.63
C ALA A 398 2.28 -26.77 -16.80
N TYR A 399 3.54 -26.36 -16.61
CA TYR A 399 4.36 -25.80 -17.69
C TYR A 399 4.46 -26.77 -18.88
N MET A 400 4.82 -28.02 -18.64
CA MET A 400 4.97 -29.03 -19.70
C MET A 400 3.65 -29.32 -20.42
N ALA A 401 2.54 -29.40 -19.68
CA ALA A 401 1.21 -29.59 -20.26
C ALA A 401 0.85 -28.46 -21.22
N MET A 402 1.09 -27.20 -20.82
CA MET A 402 0.81 -26.02 -21.65
C MET A 402 1.79 -25.87 -22.82
N ASP A 403 3.07 -26.19 -22.64
CA ASP A 403 4.11 -26.02 -23.66
C ASP A 403 3.86 -26.90 -24.90
N SER A 404 3.19 -28.05 -24.71
CA SER A 404 2.71 -28.90 -25.80
C SER A 404 1.79 -28.18 -26.80
N PHE A 405 1.14 -27.09 -26.36
CA PHE A 405 0.22 -26.28 -27.16
C PHE A 405 0.83 -24.93 -27.61
N ARG A 406 2.15 -24.72 -27.46
CA ARG A 406 2.82 -23.45 -27.84
C ARG A 406 2.53 -23.02 -29.27
N ARG A 407 2.52 -23.96 -30.21
CA ARG A 407 2.22 -23.69 -31.65
C ARG A 407 0.78 -23.25 -31.90
N GLN A 408 -0.11 -23.39 -30.93
CA GLN A 408 -1.53 -23.04 -31.01
C GLN A 408 -1.83 -21.70 -30.31
N GLY A 409 -0.80 -20.97 -29.88
CA GLY A 409 -0.91 -19.66 -29.24
C GLY A 409 -0.95 -19.70 -27.71
N LEU A 410 -0.75 -20.86 -27.08
CA LEU A 410 -0.63 -20.98 -25.61
C LEU A 410 0.85 -20.90 -25.19
N ILE A 411 1.26 -19.78 -24.61
CA ILE A 411 2.66 -19.49 -24.28
C ILE A 411 2.85 -19.58 -22.76
N PRO A 412 3.34 -20.71 -22.21
CA PRO A 412 3.59 -20.80 -20.78
C PRO A 412 4.87 -20.03 -20.40
N VAL A 413 4.82 -19.38 -19.24
CA VAL A 413 5.93 -18.66 -18.62
C VAL A 413 6.14 -19.25 -17.23
N LYS A 414 7.28 -19.92 -17.03
CA LYS A 414 7.62 -20.55 -15.77
C LYS A 414 8.27 -19.55 -14.82
N LEU A 415 7.74 -19.44 -13.61
CA LEU A 415 8.34 -18.69 -12.52
C LEU A 415 9.13 -19.64 -11.62
N ASN A 416 10.42 -19.35 -11.46
CA ASN A 416 11.34 -20.17 -10.70
C ASN A 416 11.30 -19.78 -9.22
N LEU A 417 10.97 -20.75 -8.36
CA LEU A 417 10.97 -20.56 -6.93
C LEU A 417 12.36 -20.12 -6.42
N PRO A 418 12.44 -19.14 -5.51
CA PRO A 418 13.71 -18.74 -4.93
C PRO A 418 14.27 -19.78 -3.98
N SER A 419 15.57 -19.64 -3.66
CA SER A 419 16.12 -20.27 -2.47
C SER A 419 15.39 -19.74 -1.23
N MET A 420 14.86 -20.64 -0.41
CA MET A 420 14.20 -20.31 0.85
C MET A 420 15.18 -20.24 2.02
N GLN A 421 16.45 -19.91 1.74
CA GLN A 421 17.53 -19.78 2.73
C GLN A 421 18.03 -18.34 2.77
N GLY A 422 17.84 -17.67 3.92
CA GLY A 422 18.52 -16.42 4.23
C GLY A 422 17.61 -15.31 4.79
N PRO A 423 18.18 -14.10 4.93
CA PRO A 423 17.39 -12.88 5.01
C PRO A 423 16.65 -12.68 3.69
N PHE A 424 15.32 -12.65 3.73
CA PHE A 424 14.51 -12.17 2.63
C PHE A 424 14.58 -10.65 2.59
N ARG A 425 14.81 -10.06 1.42
CA ARG A 425 14.84 -8.60 1.24
C ARG A 425 13.67 -8.19 0.36
N GLY A 426 12.93 -7.21 0.82
CA GLY A 426 11.80 -6.65 0.11
C GLY A 426 11.65 -5.16 0.40
N ARG A 427 10.47 -4.64 0.12
CA ARG A 427 10.06 -3.29 0.45
C ARG A 427 9.10 -3.25 1.63
N TRP A 428 8.79 -2.07 2.11
CA TRP A 428 7.87 -1.91 3.24
C TRP A 428 6.46 -2.44 2.94
N GLU A 429 6.03 -2.36 1.69
CA GLU A 429 4.79 -2.94 1.19
C GLU A 429 4.80 -4.46 1.30
N ASP A 430 5.96 -5.08 1.08
CA ASP A 430 6.17 -6.53 1.18
C ASP A 430 6.15 -6.95 2.68
N ALA A 431 6.67 -6.12 3.59
CA ALA A 431 6.53 -6.33 5.04
C ALA A 431 5.09 -6.14 5.54
N ARG A 432 4.37 -5.14 5.02
CA ARG A 432 2.94 -4.93 5.29
C ARG A 432 2.15 -6.18 4.90
N ASP A 433 2.42 -6.69 3.71
CA ASP A 433 1.78 -7.89 3.19
C ASP A 433 2.18 -9.14 3.98
N LEU A 434 3.45 -9.26 4.39
CA LEU A 434 3.93 -10.34 5.24
C LEU A 434 3.16 -10.37 6.57
N LEU A 435 3.04 -9.23 7.26
CA LEU A 435 2.30 -9.17 8.52
C LEU A 435 0.83 -9.53 8.33
N TYR A 436 0.19 -9.04 7.27
CA TYR A 436 -1.19 -9.39 6.94
C TYR A 436 -1.34 -10.90 6.70
N TYR A 437 -0.56 -11.48 5.79
CA TYR A 437 -0.71 -12.88 5.40
C TYR A 437 -0.32 -13.85 6.51
N LEU A 438 0.71 -13.55 7.30
CA LEU A 438 1.03 -14.35 8.49
C LEU A 438 -0.14 -14.33 9.49
N SER A 439 -0.72 -13.14 9.75
CA SER A 439 -1.87 -13.01 10.64
C SER A 439 -3.07 -13.81 10.15
N VAL A 440 -3.32 -13.80 8.84
CA VAL A 440 -4.46 -14.49 8.22
C VAL A 440 -4.25 -15.99 8.18
N VAL A 441 -3.13 -16.46 7.63
CA VAL A 441 -2.88 -17.89 7.40
C VAL A 441 -2.67 -18.61 8.72
N LEU A 442 -1.80 -18.08 9.58
CA LEU A 442 -1.53 -18.67 10.90
C LEU A 442 -2.63 -18.33 11.91
N GLY A 443 -3.55 -17.42 11.59
CA GLY A 443 -4.67 -17.03 12.44
C GLY A 443 -4.35 -15.93 13.46
N GLU A 444 -3.12 -15.91 13.98
CA GLU A 444 -2.60 -14.80 14.77
C GLU A 444 -1.07 -14.69 14.69
N ILE A 445 -0.55 -13.48 14.93
CA ILE A 445 0.86 -13.23 15.22
C ILE A 445 1.01 -12.12 16.26
N ASN A 446 2.18 -12.03 16.87
CA ASN A 446 2.55 -10.99 17.80
C ASN A 446 3.80 -10.26 17.31
N VAL A 447 3.76 -8.94 17.36
CA VAL A 447 4.90 -8.03 17.20
C VAL A 447 4.91 -7.16 18.44
N SER A 448 5.63 -7.57 19.48
CA SER A 448 5.46 -7.02 20.83
C SER A 448 5.51 -5.48 20.87
N PRO A 449 4.57 -4.80 21.56
CA PRO A 449 3.47 -5.34 22.36
C PRO A 449 2.15 -5.60 21.59
N TYR A 450 2.18 -5.49 20.27
CA TYR A 450 1.01 -5.57 19.39
C TYR A 450 0.65 -7.01 19.05
N ARG A 451 -0.65 -7.30 18.98
CA ARG A 451 -1.19 -8.60 18.56
C ARG A 451 -2.05 -8.42 17.34
N PHE A 452 -1.85 -9.27 16.35
CA PHE A 452 -2.62 -9.33 15.12
C PHE A 452 -3.43 -10.62 15.12
N ARG A 453 -4.73 -10.53 14.89
CA ARG A 453 -5.61 -11.69 14.70
C ARG A 453 -6.23 -11.63 13.32
N GLY A 454 -5.89 -12.61 12.49
CA GLY A 454 -6.58 -12.84 11.22
C GLY A 454 -7.86 -13.65 11.39
N VAL A 455 -7.99 -14.40 12.49
CA VAL A 455 -9.16 -15.22 12.82
C VAL A 455 -9.70 -14.83 14.19
N TRP A 456 -11.03 -14.69 14.27
CA TRP A 456 -11.76 -14.44 15.51
C TRP A 456 -13.18 -15.02 15.40
N ARG A 457 -13.82 -15.26 16.54
CA ARG A 457 -15.20 -15.73 16.58
C ARG A 457 -16.14 -14.72 15.92
N GLY A 458 -16.88 -15.17 14.91
CA GLY A 458 -17.85 -14.33 14.19
C GLY A 458 -17.26 -13.51 13.05
N LYS A 459 -16.02 -13.80 12.61
CA LYS A 459 -15.48 -13.23 11.37
C LYS A 459 -16.39 -13.59 10.18
N SER A 460 -16.96 -12.57 9.57
CA SER A 460 -17.95 -12.70 8.49
C SER A 460 -17.29 -12.84 7.12
N PRO A 461 -18.02 -13.33 6.09
CA PRO A 461 -17.54 -13.29 4.70
C PRO A 461 -17.16 -11.87 4.22
N ASP A 462 -17.81 -10.82 4.73
CA ASP A 462 -17.46 -9.44 4.40
C ASP A 462 -16.12 -9.03 5.01
N ASP A 463 -15.82 -9.46 6.25
CA ASP A 463 -14.52 -9.21 6.88
C ASP A 463 -13.38 -9.84 6.07
N TRP A 464 -13.60 -11.06 5.53
CA TRP A 464 -12.67 -11.72 4.62
C TRP A 464 -12.53 -10.98 3.30
N ARG A 465 -13.66 -10.54 2.71
CA ARG A 465 -13.69 -9.79 1.46
C ARG A 465 -12.90 -8.49 1.57
N ARG A 466 -13.04 -7.79 2.70
CA ARG A 466 -12.39 -6.51 3.01
C ARG A 466 -10.97 -6.66 3.56
N GLU A 467 -10.44 -7.88 3.60
CA GLU A 467 -9.08 -8.16 4.07
C GLU A 467 -8.81 -7.61 5.48
N LEU A 468 -9.76 -7.79 6.40
CA LEU A 468 -9.66 -7.24 7.75
C LEU A 468 -8.86 -8.14 8.69
N VAL A 469 -8.04 -7.52 9.53
CA VAL A 469 -7.39 -8.14 10.70
C VAL A 469 -7.68 -7.29 11.95
N GLU A 470 -7.72 -7.91 13.11
CA GLU A 470 -7.78 -7.20 14.39
C GLU A 470 -6.36 -6.90 14.89
N LEU A 471 -6.09 -5.63 15.16
CA LEU A 471 -4.84 -5.16 15.73
C LEU A 471 -5.09 -4.65 17.16
N SER A 472 -4.55 -5.35 18.14
CA SER A 472 -4.67 -5.01 19.56
C SER A 472 -3.46 -4.25 20.09
N ASN A 473 -3.68 -3.51 21.18
CA ASN A 473 -2.70 -2.66 21.85
C ASN A 473 -2.17 -1.52 20.97
N PHE A 474 -2.97 -1.04 20.01
CA PHE A 474 -2.55 0.01 19.10
C PHE A 474 -2.82 1.39 19.71
N GLU A 475 -1.78 2.22 19.83
CA GLU A 475 -1.81 3.53 20.49
C GLU A 475 -2.05 4.69 19.49
N TYR A 476 -2.28 4.36 18.21
CA TYR A 476 -2.35 5.32 17.10
C TYR A 476 -3.64 5.19 16.28
N SER A 477 -4.74 4.73 16.90
CA SER A 477 -6.04 4.57 16.23
C SER A 477 -6.53 5.85 15.54
N ARG A 478 -6.24 7.02 16.12
CA ARG A 478 -6.54 8.33 15.53
C ARG A 478 -6.02 8.50 14.09
N ILE A 479 -4.88 7.88 13.76
CA ILE A 479 -4.29 7.95 12.42
C ILE A 479 -5.14 7.14 11.43
N LEU A 480 -5.68 6.00 11.87
CA LEU A 480 -6.60 5.16 11.09
C LEU A 480 -7.94 5.87 10.89
N GLU A 481 -8.46 6.53 11.93
CA GLU A 481 -9.70 7.31 11.86
C GLU A 481 -9.59 8.45 10.84
N LEU A 482 -8.50 9.23 10.90
CA LEU A 482 -8.23 10.28 9.94
C LEU A 482 -8.03 9.73 8.52
N SER A 483 -7.25 8.65 8.37
CA SER A 483 -7.06 7.97 7.07
C SER A 483 -8.40 7.55 6.45
N SER A 484 -9.30 6.97 7.27
CA SER A 484 -10.62 6.54 6.83
C SER A 484 -11.48 7.70 6.34
N LYS A 485 -11.53 8.82 7.09
CA LYS A 485 -12.24 10.04 6.68
C LYS A 485 -11.71 10.59 5.35
N LEU A 486 -10.40 10.67 5.18
CA LEU A 486 -9.74 11.17 3.96
C LEU A 486 -10.02 10.28 2.73
N LEU A 487 -10.05 8.95 2.92
CA LEU A 487 -10.27 8.00 1.83
C LEU A 487 -11.75 7.93 1.42
N ALA A 488 -12.68 8.04 2.37
CA ALA A 488 -14.10 8.13 2.08
C ALA A 488 -14.42 9.35 1.21
N GLU A 489 -13.75 10.47 1.46
CA GLU A 489 -13.87 11.67 0.64
C GLU A 489 -13.40 11.44 -0.80
N LYS A 490 -12.23 10.79 -0.99
CA LYS A 490 -11.69 10.49 -2.32
C LYS A 490 -12.63 9.56 -3.12
N GLY A 491 -13.25 8.58 -2.45
CA GLY A 491 -14.20 7.65 -3.07
C GLY A 491 -15.54 8.27 -3.47
N SER A 492 -15.97 9.36 -2.82
CA SER A 492 -17.22 10.07 -3.16
C SER A 492 -17.16 10.92 -4.45
N ARG A 493 -15.97 11.03 -5.06
CA ARG A 493 -15.70 11.83 -6.28
C ARG A 493 -15.30 10.97 -7.49
N GLY A 494 -15.47 9.65 -7.42
CA GLY A 494 -15.10 8.69 -8.46
C GLY A 494 -16.27 8.20 -9.30
#